data_AF-A0A0X3VF51-F1
#
_entry.id   AF-A0A0X3VF51-F1
#
_cell.length_a   1.000
_cell.length_b   1.000
_cell.length_c   1.000
_cell.angle_alpha   90.00
_cell.angle_beta   90.00
_cell.angle_gamma   90.00
#
_symmetry.space_group_name_H-M   'P 1'
#
loop_
_entity.id
_entity.type
_entity.pdbx_description
1 polymer ?
#
loop_
_entity_poly.entity_id
_entity_poly.type
_entity_poly.pdbx_seq_one_letter_code
_entity_poly.pdbx_strand_id
1 'polypeptide(L)'
;MLDEGRRRASRGADVVGFAQCHGCPHTQAMLDGLETVSRAACTYRDGRFEEMDLSAVLARRPQVAIVDELAHSNVPGGGRNRKRGQDIEALPRPASVITALNIQHLGSRRGT
;
A
#
# COMPACT_ATOMS: atom_id res chain seq x y z
N MET A 1 1.24 11.69 -0.81
CA MET A 1 0.52 10.50 -0.30
C MET A 1 0.39 10.55 1.22
N LEU A 2 1.48 10.43 1.99
CA LEU A 2 1.43 10.35 3.46
C LEU A 2 0.84 11.61 4.15
N ASP A 3 1.13 12.81 3.64
CA ASP A 3 0.50 14.04 4.17
C ASP A 3 -1.03 14.01 4.11
N GLU A 4 -1.60 13.43 3.04
CA GLU A 4 -3.05 13.31 2.92
C GLU A 4 -3.60 12.29 3.93
N GLY A 5 -2.90 11.18 4.13
CA GLY A 5 -3.21 10.22 5.19
C GLY A 5 -3.25 10.87 6.57
N ARG A 6 -2.20 11.63 6.91
CA ARG A 6 -2.12 12.38 8.18
C ARG A 6 -3.23 13.41 8.32
N ARG A 7 -3.54 14.18 7.26
CA ARG A 7 -4.66 15.14 7.25
C ARG A 7 -6.01 14.48 7.48
N ARG A 8 -6.23 13.28 6.94
CA ARG A 8 -7.48 12.54 7.17
C ARG A 8 -7.56 11.98 8.58
N ALA A 9 -6.46 11.40 9.08
CA ALA A 9 -6.37 10.92 10.46
C ALA A 9 -6.60 12.05 11.47
N SER A 10 -6.00 13.23 11.24
CA SER A 10 -6.19 14.41 12.12
C SER A 10 -7.63 14.96 12.13
N ARG A 11 -8.46 14.56 11.16
CA ARG A 11 -9.89 14.89 11.10
C ARG A 11 -10.78 13.77 11.64
N GLY A 12 -10.19 12.74 12.24
CA GLY A 12 -10.90 11.60 12.85
C GLY A 12 -11.21 10.46 11.89
N ALA A 13 -10.68 10.47 10.66
CA ALA A 13 -10.82 9.32 9.78
C ALA A 13 -9.97 8.15 10.28
N ASP A 14 -10.50 6.94 10.13
CA ASP A 14 -9.78 5.71 10.43
C ASP A 14 -8.80 5.38 9.28
N VAL A 15 -7.50 5.57 9.49
CA VAL A 15 -6.45 5.47 8.47
C VAL A 15 -5.46 4.37 8.81
N VAL A 16 -5.24 3.46 7.85
CA VAL A 16 -4.23 2.40 7.94
C VAL A 16 -3.28 2.50 6.76
N GLY A 17 -1.97 2.41 7.02
CA GLY A 17 -0.94 2.61 6.01
C GLY A 17 -0.02 1.42 5.76
N PHE A 18 0.26 1.21 4.47
CA PHE A 18 1.44 0.51 3.98
C PHE A 18 2.24 1.49 3.10
N ALA A 19 3.48 1.78 3.49
CA ALA A 19 4.37 2.63 2.69
C ALA A 19 5.79 2.06 2.59
N GLN A 20 6.43 2.34 1.46
CA GLN A 20 7.80 1.90 1.19
C GLN A 20 8.76 3.07 1.45
N CYS A 21 9.41 3.07 2.61
CA CYS A 21 10.26 4.20 3.01
C CYS A 21 11.69 4.13 2.46
N HIS A 22 12.16 2.96 1.99
CA HIS A 22 13.54 2.73 1.51
C HIS A 22 14.65 3.30 2.41
N GLY A 23 14.47 3.23 3.73
CA GLY A 23 15.44 3.77 4.70
C GLY A 23 15.47 5.29 4.83
N CYS A 24 14.55 6.02 4.18
CA CYS A 24 14.41 7.47 4.34
C CYS A 24 13.82 7.80 5.73
N PRO A 25 14.60 8.42 6.65
CA PRO A 25 14.13 8.68 8.01
C PRO A 25 12.96 9.64 8.05
N HIS A 26 12.93 10.63 7.15
CA HIS A 26 11.82 11.57 7.06
C HIS A 26 10.51 10.86 6.69
N THR A 27 10.53 9.97 5.69
CA THR A 27 9.35 9.21 5.27
C THR A 27 8.91 8.21 6.35
N GLN A 28 9.84 7.64 7.12
CA GLN A 28 9.51 6.83 8.29
C GLN A 28 8.81 7.67 9.37
N ALA A 29 9.32 8.85 9.70
CA ALA A 29 8.71 9.75 10.67
C ALA A 29 7.30 10.22 10.26
N MET A 30 7.00 10.25 8.96
CA MET A 30 5.64 10.54 8.47
C MET A 30 4.64 9.42 8.75
N LEU A 31 5.09 8.19 9.02
CA LEU A 31 4.23 7.10 9.48
C LEU A 31 3.99 7.16 10.98
N ASP A 32 4.83 7.85 11.76
CA ASP A 32 4.63 8.00 13.20
C ASP A 32 3.27 8.65 13.49
N GLY A 33 2.45 7.96 14.30
CA GLY A 33 1.09 8.36 14.64
C GLY A 33 0.00 7.90 13.65
N LEU A 34 0.36 7.18 12.58
CA LEU A 34 -0.58 6.42 11.76
C LEU A 34 -0.51 4.94 12.15
N GLU A 35 -1.66 4.25 12.13
CA GLU A 35 -1.67 2.80 12.20
C GLU A 35 -1.06 2.22 10.92
N THR A 36 -0.09 1.32 11.05
CA THR A 36 0.55 0.66 9.91
C THR A 36 0.36 -0.84 9.94
N VAL A 37 0.12 -1.44 8.77
CA VAL A 37 0.13 -2.91 8.65
C VAL A 37 1.56 -3.45 8.58
N SER A 38 1.76 -4.59 9.24
CA SER A 38 3.02 -5.32 9.16
C SER A 38 3.27 -5.87 7.76
N ARG A 39 4.54 -6.09 7.45
CA ARG A 39 4.96 -6.73 6.21
C ARG A 39 4.84 -8.23 6.35
N ALA A 40 4.26 -8.89 5.35
CA ALA A 40 4.20 -10.34 5.28
C ALA A 40 5.49 -10.86 4.62
N ALA A 41 6.24 -11.68 5.35
CA ALA A 41 7.40 -12.36 4.78
C ALA A 41 6.95 -13.42 3.77
N CYS A 42 7.65 -13.53 2.64
CA CYS A 42 7.43 -14.56 1.64
C CYS A 42 8.75 -15.04 1.02
N THR A 43 8.74 -16.26 0.49
CA THR A 43 9.91 -16.88 -0.14
C THR A 43 9.64 -17.18 -1.60
N TYR A 44 10.58 -16.80 -2.48
CA TYR A 44 10.48 -17.08 -3.91
C TYR A 44 11.86 -17.33 -4.50
N ARG A 45 12.05 -18.48 -5.18
CA ARG A 45 13.34 -18.90 -5.77
C ARG A 45 14.51 -18.75 -4.79
N ASP A 46 14.35 -19.32 -3.58
CA ASP A 46 15.32 -19.26 -2.47
C ASP A 46 15.60 -17.86 -1.88
N GLY A 47 15.01 -16.80 -2.44
CA GLY A 47 15.05 -15.45 -1.90
C GLY A 47 13.98 -15.22 -0.83
N ARG A 48 14.31 -14.37 0.15
CA ARG A 48 13.36 -13.84 1.14
C ARG A 48 12.92 -12.45 0.74
N PHE A 49 11.62 -12.24 0.72
CA PHE A 49 10.98 -10.99 0.33
C PHE A 49 9.92 -10.60 1.37
N GLU A 50 9.45 -9.37 1.26
CA GLU A 50 8.38 -8.82 2.07
C GLU A 50 7.32 -8.20 1.17
N GLU A 51 6.06 -8.45 1.49
CA GLU A 51 4.91 -7.88 0.80
C GLU A 51 4.00 -7.14 1.78
N MET A 52 3.08 -6.35 1.25
CA MET A 52 1.96 -5.85 2.07
C MET A 52 1.09 -7.03 2.49
N ASP A 53 0.78 -7.13 3.78
CA ASP A 53 -0.21 -8.08 4.27
C ASP A 53 -1.63 -7.60 3.92
N LEU A 54 -2.10 -7.96 2.72
CA LEU A 54 -3.46 -7.63 2.27
C LEU A 54 -4.53 -8.19 3.22
N SER A 55 -4.32 -9.38 3.79
CA SER A 55 -5.29 -10.00 4.69
C SER A 55 -5.46 -9.16 5.95
N ALA A 56 -4.36 -8.62 6.51
CA ALA A 56 -4.40 -7.71 7.63
C ALA A 56 -5.16 -6.41 7.30
N VAL A 57 -4.91 -5.81 6.14
CA VAL A 57 -5.63 -4.59 5.70
C VAL A 57 -7.14 -4.86 5.58
N LEU A 58 -7.52 -5.99 4.99
CA LEU A 58 -8.92 -6.39 4.82
C LEU A 58 -9.61 -6.65 6.15
N ALA A 59 -8.93 -7.36 7.06
CA ALA A 59 -9.46 -7.64 8.40
C ALA A 59 -9.64 -6.34 9.20
N ARG A 60 -8.75 -5.37 9.01
CA ARG A 60 -8.78 -4.08 9.71
C ARG A 60 -9.90 -3.15 9.24
N ARG A 61 -10.41 -3.33 8.02
CA ARG A 61 -11.54 -2.59 7.42
C ARG A 61 -11.44 -1.05 7.59
N PRO A 62 -10.32 -0.41 7.20
CA PRO A 62 -10.15 1.02 7.40
C PRO A 62 -11.13 1.85 6.56
N GLN A 63 -11.44 3.07 7.02
CA GLN A 63 -12.11 4.07 6.18
C GLN A 63 -11.20 4.58 5.07
N VAL A 64 -9.90 4.68 5.35
CA VAL A 64 -8.86 5.11 4.40
C VAL A 64 -7.67 4.16 4.46
N ALA A 65 -7.33 3.54 3.33
CA ALA A 65 -6.09 2.77 3.18
C ALA A 65 -5.04 3.60 2.43
N ILE A 66 -3.84 3.72 2.99
CA ILE A 66 -2.67 4.18 2.25
C ILE A 66 -1.94 2.94 1.74
N VAL A 67 -1.77 2.82 0.42
CA VAL A 67 -1.05 1.70 -0.20
C VAL A 67 -0.07 2.26 -1.22
N ASP A 68 1.21 2.22 -0.88
CA ASP A 68 2.28 2.65 -1.78
C ASP A 68 2.56 1.65 -2.91
N GLU A 69 3.35 2.10 -3.90
CA GLU A 69 3.84 1.31 -5.03
C GLU A 69 2.74 0.70 -5.93
N LEU A 70 1.83 1.51 -6.46
CA LEU A 70 0.70 1.05 -7.29
C LEU A 70 1.10 0.09 -8.43
N ALA A 71 2.25 0.33 -9.06
CA ALA A 71 2.75 -0.45 -10.19
C ALA A 71 3.49 -1.74 -9.80
N HIS A 72 3.67 -2.00 -8.50
CA HIS A 72 4.43 -3.14 -7.98
C HIS A 72 3.89 -4.48 -8.48
N SER A 73 4.83 -5.38 -8.77
CA SER A 73 4.51 -6.77 -9.10
C SER A 73 4.70 -7.59 -7.84
N ASN A 74 3.61 -8.09 -7.30
CA ASN A 74 3.67 -8.87 -6.07
C ASN A 74 4.54 -10.12 -6.29
N VAL A 75 5.33 -10.46 -5.27
CA VAL A 75 6.15 -11.68 -5.26
C VAL A 75 5.24 -12.90 -5.43
N PRO A 76 5.53 -13.82 -6.38
CA PRO A 76 4.75 -15.04 -6.53
C PRO A 76 4.72 -15.86 -5.23
N GLY A 77 3.52 -16.19 -4.76
CA GLY A 77 3.32 -16.88 -3.47
C GLY A 77 3.30 -15.96 -2.25
N GLY A 78 3.59 -14.66 -2.39
CA GLY A 78 3.51 -13.66 -1.30
C GLY A 78 2.12 -13.10 -1.03
N GLY A 79 1.09 -13.63 -1.70
CA GLY A 79 -0.29 -13.18 -1.59
C GLY A 79 -1.16 -13.81 -2.67
N ARG A 80 -2.40 -13.31 -2.79
CA ARG A 80 -3.40 -13.86 -3.73
C ARG A 80 -3.42 -13.19 -5.11
N ASN A 81 -2.80 -12.02 -5.26
CA ASN A 81 -2.83 -11.23 -6.49
C ASN A 81 -1.44 -11.05 -7.07
N ARG A 82 -1.37 -10.78 -8.39
CA ARG A 82 -0.10 -10.58 -9.11
C ARG A 82 0.41 -9.15 -9.09
N LYS A 83 -0.46 -8.18 -8.83
CA LYS A 83 -0.17 -6.73 -8.88
C LYS A 83 -0.72 -6.02 -7.66
N ARG A 84 0.00 -5.02 -7.16
CA ARG A 84 -0.48 -4.19 -6.03
C ARG A 84 -1.79 -3.46 -6.33
N GLY A 85 -1.97 -3.03 -7.58
CA GLY A 85 -3.27 -2.49 -8.03
C GLY A 85 -4.45 -3.45 -7.83
N GLN A 86 -4.26 -4.76 -7.97
CA GLN A 86 -5.30 -5.76 -7.72
C GLN A 86 -5.56 -5.95 -6.23
N ASP A 87 -4.56 -5.75 -5.36
CA ASP A 87 -4.77 -5.72 -3.91
C ASP A 87 -5.64 -4.54 -3.52
N ILE A 88 -5.36 -3.37 -4.10
CA ILE A 88 -6.14 -2.14 -3.92
C ILE A 88 -7.59 -2.34 -4.41
N GLU A 89 -7.79 -2.93 -5.59
CA GLU A 89 -9.13 -3.23 -6.13
C GLU A 89 -9.91 -4.20 -5.26
N ALA A 90 -9.23 -5.07 -4.52
CA ALA A 90 -9.85 -6.04 -3.63
C ALA A 90 -10.27 -5.44 -2.27
N LEU A 91 -9.90 -4.20 -1.95
CA LEU A 91 -10.34 -3.52 -0.74
C LEU A 91 -11.85 -3.23 -0.80
N PRO A 92 -12.60 -3.51 0.28
CA PRO A 92 -14.05 -3.36 0.27
C PRO A 92 -14.45 -1.89 0.21
N ARG A 93 -15.46 -1.58 -0.59
CA ARG A 93 -16.14 -0.27 -0.52
C ARG A 93 -16.87 -0.15 0.83
N PRO A 94 -16.94 1.04 1.45
CA PRO A 94 -16.63 2.37 0.91
C PRO A 94 -15.20 2.88 1.18
N ALA A 95 -14.23 2.01 1.49
CA ALA A 95 -12.88 2.46 1.81
C ALA A 95 -12.28 3.34 0.69
N SER A 96 -11.74 4.50 1.07
CA SER A 96 -10.94 5.34 0.17
C SER A 96 -9.51 4.83 0.13
N VAL A 97 -8.88 4.85 -1.04
CA VAL A 97 -7.47 4.44 -1.17
C VAL A 97 -6.63 5.63 -1.62
N ILE A 98 -5.52 5.87 -0.91
CA ILE A 98 -4.48 6.83 -1.30
C ILE A 98 -3.26 6.01 -1.69
N THR A 99 -2.75 6.23 -2.90
CA THR A 99 -1.61 5.48 -3.43
C THR A 99 -0.60 6.41 -4.09
N ALA A 100 0.57 5.87 -4.45
CA ALA A 100 1.58 6.57 -5.23
C ALA A 100 2.05 5.70 -6.40
N LEU A 101 2.40 6.39 -7.48
CA LEU A 101 2.88 5.83 -8.73
C LEU A 101 3.99 6.74 -9.24
N ASN A 102 5.12 6.17 -9.63
CA ASN A 102 6.10 6.90 -10.42
C ASN A 102 5.62 6.96 -11.89
N ILE A 103 5.66 8.15 -12.49
CA ILE A 103 5.24 8.42 -13.87
C ILE A 103 5.88 7.48 -14.91
N GLN A 104 7.08 6.95 -14.63
CA GLN A 104 7.74 5.97 -15.50
C GLN A 104 6.94 4.67 -15.70
N HIS A 105 6.05 4.34 -14.76
CA HIS A 105 5.18 3.16 -14.85
C HIS A 105 3.83 3.49 -15.50
N LEU A 106 3.56 4.76 -15.77
CA LEU A 106 2.38 5.16 -16.52
C LEU A 106 2.62 4.82 -18.00
N GLY A 107 1.96 3.77 -18.49
CA GLY A 107 1.98 3.45 -19.91
C GLY A 107 1.40 4.59 -20.74
N SER A 108 2.07 4.96 -21.84
CA SER A 108 1.52 5.87 -22.84
C SER A 108 0.36 5.18 -23.56
N ARG A 109 -0.86 5.32 -23.03
CA ARG A 109 -2.07 5.09 -23.82
C ARG A 109 -2.31 6.34 -24.68
N ARG A 110 -1.78 6.34 -25.91
CA ARG A 110 -2.41 7.12 -26.97
C ARG A 110 -3.74 6.42 -27.23
N GLY A 111 -4.85 7.05 -26.87
CA GLY A 111 -6.16 6.53 -27.22
C GLY A 111 -6.23 6.40 -28.74
N THR A 112 -6.34 5.17 -29.22
CA THR A 112 -6.83 4.87 -30.57
C THR A 112 -8.34 4.82 -30.54
#